data_AF-A0A378M8U2-F1
#
_entry.id   AF-A0A378M8U2-F1
#
_cell.length_a   1.000
_cell.length_b   1.000
_cell.length_c   1.000
_cell.angle_alpha   90.00
_cell.angle_beta   90.00
_cell.angle_gamma   90.00
#
_symmetry.space_group_name_H-M   'P 1'
#
loop_
_entity.id
_entity.type
_entity.pdbx_description
1 polymer ?
#
loop_
_entity_poly.entity_id
_entity_poly.type
_entity_poly.pdbx_seq_one_letter_code
_entity_poly.pdbx_strand_id
1 'polypeptide(L)'
;MQRIRTKKQRRRVNKWVYISIAAVLILIACFLLYLRSADKPVRAAQKEALDRINGYVTIKDVSRFYLYNGPKEDYSVLVGKNKANKKIIVWVPKKKSGKVFVKYAADGISEKQARSIIHSEKNPEKILHTKLGMENEKAIWEVTYLTGNGNLNYVNLSFEDGKVLHSIENL
;
A
#
# COMPACT_ATOMS: atom_id res chain seq x y z
N MET A 1 -27.07 53.92 47.41
CA MET A 1 -26.34 52.64 47.47
C MET A 1 -26.94 51.67 46.45
N GLN A 2 -26.15 51.28 45.45
CA GLN A 2 -26.54 50.40 44.34
C GLN A 2 -26.64 48.94 44.78
N ARG A 3 -27.60 48.18 44.23
CA ARG A 3 -27.51 46.71 44.16
C ARG A 3 -27.75 46.28 42.72
N ILE A 4 -26.67 46.15 41.95
CA ILE A 4 -26.69 45.52 40.64
C ILE A 4 -26.84 44.02 40.87
N ARG A 5 -28.05 43.48 40.68
CA ARG A 5 -28.29 42.03 40.65
C ARG A 5 -27.86 41.49 39.29
N THR A 6 -26.66 40.95 39.19
CA THR A 6 -26.24 40.15 38.03
C THR A 6 -27.01 38.83 38.01
N LYS A 7 -28.10 38.74 37.24
CA LYS A 7 -28.73 37.46 36.91
C LYS A 7 -27.77 36.68 36.01
N LYS A 8 -27.01 35.74 36.58
CA LYS A 8 -26.24 34.75 35.83
C LYS A 8 -27.23 33.87 35.07
N GLN A 9 -27.50 34.20 33.82
CA GLN A 9 -28.42 33.50 32.94
C GLN A 9 -27.87 32.08 32.70
N ARG A 10 -28.31 31.10 33.50
CA ARG A 10 -28.07 29.69 33.23
C ARG A 10 -28.81 29.36 31.93
N ARG A 11 -28.12 29.42 30.78
CA ARG A 11 -28.61 28.88 29.52
C ARG A 11 -28.93 27.41 29.77
N ARG A 12 -30.21 27.07 29.92
CA ARG A 12 -30.68 25.68 29.96
C ARG A 12 -30.42 25.13 28.56
N VAL A 13 -29.31 24.43 28.41
CA VAL A 13 -28.97 23.77 27.16
C VAL A 13 -30.01 22.68 26.95
N ASN A 14 -30.71 22.72 25.81
CA ASN A 14 -31.75 21.74 25.50
C ASN A 14 -31.14 20.33 25.52
N LYS A 15 -31.84 19.36 26.12
CA LYS A 15 -31.38 17.95 26.19
C LYS A 15 -31.00 17.39 24.82
N TRP A 16 -31.66 17.86 23.76
CA TRP A 16 -31.37 17.56 22.35
C TRP A 16 -29.95 17.95 21.90
N VAL A 17 -29.36 19.00 22.46
CA VAL A 17 -27.97 19.39 22.17
C VAL A 17 -26.98 18.40 22.79
N TYR A 18 -27.26 17.89 23.99
CA TYR A 18 -26.43 16.84 24.58
C TYR A 18 -26.55 15.53 23.82
N ILE A 19 -27.75 15.19 23.34
CA ILE A 19 -27.99 14.01 22.50
C ILE A 19 -27.26 14.15 21.16
N SER A 20 -27.31 15.31 20.51
CA SER A 20 -26.60 15.52 19.25
C SER A 20 -25.07 15.48 19.41
N ILE A 21 -24.54 16.08 20.49
CA ILE A 21 -23.10 15.99 20.81
C ILE A 21 -22.70 14.54 21.08
N ALA A 22 -23.47 13.79 21.86
CA ALA A 22 -23.20 12.37 22.12
C ALA A 22 -23.23 11.54 20.82
N ALA A 23 -24.21 11.78 19.94
CA ALA A 23 -24.30 11.12 18.65
C ALA A 23 -23.07 11.40 17.77
N VAL A 24 -22.62 12.66 17.69
CA VAL A 24 -21.39 13.04 16.96
C VAL A 24 -20.15 12.36 17.54
N LEU A 25 -20.01 12.32 18.87
CA LEU A 25 -18.89 11.64 19.51
C LEU A 25 -18.88 10.13 19.24
N ILE A 26 -20.04 9.48 19.20
CA ILE A 26 -20.17 8.06 18.85
C ILE A 26 -19.75 7.84 17.38
N LEU A 27 -20.18 8.72 16.46
CA LEU A 27 -19.78 8.63 15.04
C LEU A 27 -18.27 8.77 14.87
N ILE A 28 -17.64 9.72 15.58
CA ILE A 28 -16.17 9.88 15.57
C ILE A 28 -15.49 8.62 16.12
N ALA A 29 -15.98 8.07 17.23
CA ALA A 29 -15.42 6.84 17.81
C ALA A 29 -15.53 5.65 16.85
N CYS A 30 -16.70 5.44 16.22
CA CYS A 30 -16.90 4.42 15.20
C CYS A 30 -15.97 4.61 14.01
N PHE A 31 -15.81 5.85 13.52
CA PHE A 31 -14.90 6.18 12.43
C PHE A 31 -13.44 5.85 12.78
N LEU A 32 -12.97 6.22 13.98
CA LEU A 32 -11.62 5.90 14.44
C LEU A 32 -11.39 4.37 14.60
N LEU A 33 -12.39 3.62 15.07
CA LEU A 33 -12.33 2.16 15.17
C LEU A 33 -12.31 1.48 13.80
N TYR A 34 -13.07 2.00 12.85
CA TYR A 34 -13.07 1.55 11.47
C TYR A 34 -11.70 1.78 10.81
N LEU A 35 -11.14 2.98 10.95
CA LEU A 35 -9.80 3.30 10.43
C LEU A 35 -8.71 2.38 10.99
N ARG A 36 -8.78 2.03 12.28
CA ARG A 36 -7.85 1.05 12.88
C ARG A 36 -8.01 -0.37 12.34
N SER A 37 -9.20 -0.74 11.85
CA SER A 37 -9.47 -2.07 11.35
C SER A 37 -9.13 -2.25 9.88
N ALA A 38 -9.14 -1.17 9.08
CA ALA A 38 -8.84 -1.22 7.65
C ALA A 38 -7.43 -1.76 7.33
N ASP A 39 -6.44 -1.47 8.18
CA ASP A 39 -5.05 -1.91 7.98
C ASP A 39 -4.75 -3.33 8.47
N LYS A 40 -5.64 -3.94 9.27
CA LYS A 40 -5.42 -5.26 9.88
C LYS A 40 -5.01 -6.34 8.86
N PRO A 41 -5.70 -6.53 7.72
CA PRO A 41 -5.34 -7.57 6.77
C PRO A 41 -3.96 -7.35 6.13
N VAL A 42 -3.60 -6.11 5.79
CA VAL A 42 -2.29 -5.80 5.21
C VAL A 42 -1.16 -6.06 6.20
N ARG A 43 -1.33 -5.62 7.45
CA ARG A 43 -0.35 -5.88 8.52
C ARG A 43 -0.22 -7.36 8.83
N ALA A 44 -1.33 -8.11 8.82
CA ALA A 44 -1.31 -9.56 9.00
C ALA A 44 -0.53 -10.25 7.87
N ALA A 45 -0.78 -9.89 6.61
CA ALA A 45 -0.05 -10.45 5.47
C ALA A 45 1.46 -10.10 5.52
N GLN A 46 1.81 -8.87 5.90
CA GLN A 46 3.21 -8.49 6.09
C GLN A 46 3.87 -9.32 7.20
N LYS A 47 3.18 -9.53 8.33
CA LYS A 47 3.67 -10.36 9.43
C LYS A 47 3.85 -11.82 8.99
N GLU A 48 2.87 -12.40 8.31
CA GLU A 48 2.96 -13.77 7.78
C GLU A 48 4.16 -13.92 6.82
N ALA A 49 4.38 -12.93 5.94
CA ALA A 49 5.53 -12.92 5.04
C ALA A 49 6.87 -12.84 5.78
N LEU A 50 6.95 -12.07 6.88
CA LEU A 50 8.14 -12.00 7.73
C LEU A 50 8.39 -13.32 8.47
N ASP A 51 7.34 -13.95 9.00
CA ASP A 51 7.43 -15.24 9.67
C ASP A 51 7.89 -16.34 8.71
N ARG A 52 7.42 -16.32 7.45
CA ARG A 52 7.81 -17.25 6.37
C ARG A 52 9.30 -17.21 6.04
N ILE A 53 9.94 -16.05 6.15
CA ILE A 53 11.36 -15.88 5.81
C ILE A 53 12.28 -15.90 7.02
N ASN A 54 11.71 -15.92 8.23
CA ASN A 54 12.45 -15.95 9.47
C ASN A 54 13.41 -17.16 9.50
N GLY A 55 14.63 -16.94 9.98
CA GLY A 55 15.70 -17.94 9.99
C GLY A 55 16.47 -18.09 8.67
N TYR A 56 15.88 -17.75 7.51
CA TYR A 56 16.53 -17.91 6.20
C TYR A 56 16.97 -16.58 5.58
N VAL A 57 16.17 -15.52 5.74
CA VAL A 57 16.45 -14.18 5.22
C VAL A 57 16.28 -13.17 6.34
N THR A 58 17.30 -12.35 6.58
CA THR A 58 17.19 -11.24 7.52
C THR A 58 16.88 -9.95 6.78
N ILE A 59 15.75 -9.34 7.11
CA ILE A 59 15.34 -8.02 6.66
C ILE A 59 15.07 -7.13 7.87
N LYS A 60 15.73 -5.98 7.90
CA LYS A 60 15.57 -4.90 8.87
C LYS A 60 14.84 -3.76 8.19
N ASP A 61 14.12 -2.97 8.98
CA ASP A 61 13.47 -1.73 8.56
C ASP A 61 12.70 -1.90 7.24
N VAL A 62 11.66 -2.76 7.26
CA VAL A 62 10.78 -2.95 6.11
C VAL A 62 10.17 -1.60 5.73
N SER A 63 10.74 -0.99 4.70
CA SER A 63 10.43 0.33 4.20
C SER A 63 9.18 0.34 3.33
N ARG A 64 8.92 -0.77 2.63
CA ARG A 64 7.74 -0.94 1.78
C ARG A 64 7.29 -2.39 1.77
N PHE A 65 5.99 -2.56 1.61
CA PHE A 65 5.33 -3.84 1.48
C PHE A 65 4.35 -3.76 0.30
N TYR A 66 4.35 -4.78 -0.54
CA TYR A 66 3.42 -4.90 -1.66
C TYR A 66 2.69 -6.24 -1.59
N LEU A 67 1.39 -6.20 -1.90
CA LEU A 67 0.62 -7.39 -2.23
C LEU A 67 0.48 -7.42 -3.74
N TYR A 68 0.97 -8.50 -4.35
CA TYR A 68 0.89 -8.74 -5.77
C TYR A 68 -0.02 -9.94 -6.02
N ASN A 69 -1.09 -9.73 -6.81
CA ASN A 69 -2.01 -10.77 -7.22
C ASN A 69 -1.68 -11.13 -8.68
N GLY A 70 -0.81 -12.12 -8.85
CA GLY A 70 -0.43 -12.59 -10.17
C GLY A 70 -1.46 -13.59 -10.73
N PRO A 71 -1.45 -13.84 -12.04
CA PRO A 71 -2.38 -14.78 -12.68
C PRO A 71 -2.21 -16.23 -12.21
N LYS A 72 -0.99 -16.63 -11.81
CA LYS A 72 -0.68 -18.00 -11.34
C LYS A 72 -0.52 -18.11 -9.83
N GLU A 73 0.01 -17.07 -9.20
CA GLU A 73 0.36 -17.07 -7.79
C GLU A 73 0.40 -15.64 -7.22
N ASP A 74 -0.06 -15.52 -5.97
CA ASP A 74 0.03 -14.29 -5.18
C ASP A 74 1.37 -14.20 -4.47
N TYR A 75 1.92 -12.99 -4.39
CA TYR A 75 3.18 -12.70 -3.69
C TYR A 75 3.01 -11.56 -2.68
N SER A 76 3.62 -11.77 -1.52
CA SER A 76 3.95 -10.71 -0.56
C SER A 76 5.38 -10.23 -0.82
N VAL A 77 5.57 -8.95 -1.11
CA VAL A 77 6.89 -8.40 -1.45
C VAL A 77 7.35 -7.43 -0.37
N LEU A 78 8.50 -7.72 0.24
CA LEU A 78 9.11 -6.93 1.30
C LEU A 78 10.33 -6.17 0.76
N VAL A 79 10.42 -4.88 1.01
CA VAL A 79 11.61 -4.06 0.69
C VAL A 79 12.21 -3.50 1.96
N GLY A 80 13.49 -3.79 2.20
CA GLY A 80 14.18 -3.36 3.42
C GLY A 80 15.68 -3.53 3.30
N LYS A 81 16.39 -3.62 4.42
CA LYS A 81 17.84 -3.78 4.48
C LYS A 81 18.23 -5.14 5.03
N ASN A 82 19.26 -5.77 4.48
CA ASN A 82 19.81 -7.00 5.07
C ASN A 82 20.77 -6.71 6.25
N LYS A 83 21.40 -7.75 6.82
CA LYS A 83 22.37 -7.58 7.93
C LYS A 83 23.55 -6.66 7.56
N ALA A 84 23.95 -6.65 6.29
CA ALA A 84 25.04 -5.83 5.75
C ALA A 84 24.58 -4.43 5.32
N ASN A 85 23.38 -3.98 5.74
CA ASN A 85 22.79 -2.69 5.39
C ASN A 85 22.57 -2.47 3.87
N LYS A 86 22.59 -3.53 3.06
CA LYS A 86 22.27 -3.46 1.63
C LYS A 86 20.76 -3.56 1.44
N LYS A 87 20.20 -2.72 0.57
CA LYS A 87 18.78 -2.73 0.26
C LYS A 87 18.44 -3.97 -0.56
N ILE A 88 17.51 -4.78 -0.05
CA ILE A 88 17.05 -6.02 -0.68
C ILE A 88 15.54 -5.98 -0.89
N ILE A 89 15.09 -6.82 -1.82
CA ILE A 89 13.69 -7.09 -2.10
C ILE A 89 13.49 -8.59 -1.93
N VAL A 90 12.45 -8.98 -1.21
CA VAL A 90 12.10 -10.37 -0.93
C VAL A 90 10.69 -10.64 -1.44
N TRP A 91 10.54 -11.58 -2.37
CA TRP A 91 9.24 -12.03 -2.87
C TRP A 91 8.90 -13.35 -2.19
N VAL A 92 7.83 -13.33 -1.40
CA VAL A 92 7.34 -14.47 -0.64
C VAL A 92 6.04 -14.95 -1.30
N PRO A 93 6.03 -16.12 -1.95
CA PRO A 93 4.80 -16.68 -2.49
C PRO A 93 3.84 -17.02 -1.36
N LYS A 94 2.54 -16.80 -1.62
CA LYS A 94 1.47 -17.14 -0.67
C LYS A 94 1.36 -18.65 -0.44
N LYS A 95 1.67 -19.47 -1.45
CA LYS A 95 1.73 -20.93 -1.28
C LYS A 95 2.95 -21.30 -0.44
N LYS A 96 2.74 -22.14 0.58
CA LYS A 96 3.82 -22.53 1.52
C LYS A 96 4.96 -23.29 0.84
N SER A 97 4.68 -24.06 -0.21
CA SER A 97 5.69 -24.79 -1.00
C SER A 97 6.44 -23.93 -2.01
N GLY A 98 5.99 -22.68 -2.24
CA GLY A 98 6.63 -21.79 -3.21
C GLY A 98 7.99 -21.29 -2.73
N LYS A 99 8.90 -21.13 -3.69
CA LYS A 99 10.26 -20.63 -3.47
C LYS A 99 10.25 -19.14 -3.13
N VAL A 100 10.99 -18.75 -2.09
CA VAL A 100 11.25 -17.35 -1.76
C VAL A 100 12.36 -16.82 -2.66
N PHE A 101 12.16 -15.66 -3.27
CA PHE A 101 13.17 -14.99 -4.10
C PHE A 101 13.73 -13.77 -3.36
N VAL A 102 15.03 -13.55 -3.46
CA VAL A 102 15.72 -12.40 -2.87
C VAL A 102 16.63 -11.79 -3.94
N LYS A 103 16.53 -10.48 -4.15
CA LYS A 103 17.43 -9.70 -5.03
C LYS A 103 17.89 -8.44 -4.33
N TYR A 104 19.04 -7.88 -4.73
CA TYR A 104 19.36 -6.53 -4.31
C TYR A 104 18.47 -5.55 -5.06
N ALA A 105 18.04 -4.49 -4.37
CA ALA A 105 17.27 -3.44 -5.03
C ALA A 105 18.09 -2.68 -6.09
N ALA A 106 19.42 -2.80 -6.04
CA ALA A 106 20.34 -2.23 -7.03
C ALA A 106 20.47 -3.06 -8.31
N ASP A 107 19.98 -4.31 -8.32
CA ASP A 107 20.07 -5.22 -9.48
C ASP A 107 18.99 -4.92 -10.54
N GLY A 108 18.17 -3.89 -10.34
CA GLY A 108 17.06 -3.59 -11.23
C GLY A 108 16.60 -2.14 -11.12
N ILE A 109 15.61 -1.80 -11.93
CA ILE A 109 15.04 -0.48 -12.01
C ILE A 109 14.23 -0.14 -10.76
N SER A 110 14.27 1.14 -10.38
CA SER A 110 13.46 1.69 -9.30
C SER A 110 12.01 1.95 -9.75
N GLU A 111 11.10 2.11 -8.78
CA GLU A 111 9.73 2.55 -9.05
C GLU A 111 9.68 3.84 -9.89
N LYS A 112 10.60 4.78 -9.63
CA LYS A 112 10.68 6.05 -10.37
C LYS A 112 11.04 5.81 -11.83
N GLN A 113 11.98 4.91 -12.10
CA GLN A 113 12.34 4.52 -13.47
C GLN A 113 11.19 3.81 -14.17
N ALA A 114 10.52 2.86 -13.51
CA ALA A 114 9.34 2.18 -14.05
C ALA A 114 8.24 3.18 -14.45
N ARG A 115 7.92 4.14 -13.56
CA ARG A 115 6.96 5.21 -13.85
C ARG A 115 7.43 6.10 -15.00
N SER A 116 8.71 6.42 -15.07
CA SER A 116 9.29 7.23 -16.14
C SER A 116 9.14 6.56 -17.51
N ILE A 117 9.40 5.26 -17.59
CA ILE A 117 9.21 4.46 -18.82
C ILE A 117 7.76 4.54 -19.30
N ILE A 118 6.80 4.33 -18.40
CA ILE A 118 5.37 4.43 -18.77
C ILE A 118 4.99 5.86 -19.16
N HIS A 119 5.52 6.88 -18.49
CA HIS A 119 5.29 8.26 -18.89
C HIS A 119 5.79 8.54 -20.31
N SER A 120 6.99 8.08 -20.67
CA SER A 120 7.55 8.29 -22.00
C SER A 120 6.86 7.48 -23.10
N GLU A 121 6.50 6.22 -22.83
CA GLU A 121 5.99 5.31 -23.86
C GLU A 121 4.48 5.38 -24.05
N LYS A 122 3.73 5.66 -22.98
CA LYS A 122 2.25 5.56 -22.97
C LYS A 122 1.54 6.89 -22.74
N ASN A 123 2.26 7.94 -22.34
CA ASN A 123 1.71 9.26 -22.03
C ASN A 123 0.39 9.20 -21.21
N PRO A 124 0.40 8.55 -20.03
CA PRO A 124 -0.80 8.37 -19.24
C PRO A 124 -1.29 9.71 -18.70
N GLU A 125 -2.61 9.86 -18.56
CA GLU A 125 -3.19 10.97 -17.80
C GLU A 125 -2.81 10.84 -16.32
N LYS A 126 -2.91 9.62 -15.79
CA LYS A 126 -2.64 9.35 -14.38
C LYS A 126 -2.13 7.93 -14.14
N ILE A 127 -0.98 7.81 -13.46
CA ILE A 127 -0.54 6.53 -12.89
C ILE A 127 -1.24 6.32 -11.55
N LEU A 128 -1.99 5.22 -11.42
CA LEU A 128 -2.71 4.84 -10.21
C LEU A 128 -1.79 4.12 -9.22
N HIS A 129 -1.11 3.07 -9.68
CA HIS A 129 -0.27 2.23 -8.83
C HIS A 129 1.00 1.78 -9.55
N THR A 130 2.04 1.55 -8.78
CA THR A 130 3.27 0.89 -9.23
C THR A 130 3.74 -0.04 -8.13
N LYS A 131 3.65 -1.35 -8.36
CA LYS A 131 3.94 -2.37 -7.34
C LYS A 131 4.92 -3.41 -7.87
N LEU A 132 5.77 -3.90 -6.97
CA LEU A 132 6.62 -5.05 -7.28
C LEU A 132 5.77 -6.32 -7.29
N GLY A 133 6.09 -7.20 -8.23
CA GLY A 133 5.44 -8.50 -8.40
C GLY A 133 6.42 -9.57 -8.89
N MET A 134 5.87 -10.75 -9.13
CA MET A 134 6.62 -11.89 -9.66
C MET A 134 5.71 -12.65 -10.63
N GLU A 135 6.17 -12.84 -11.85
CA GLU A 135 5.44 -13.58 -12.88
C GLU A 135 6.36 -14.58 -13.56
N ASN A 136 5.99 -15.87 -13.56
CA ASN A 136 6.83 -16.95 -14.09
C ASN A 136 8.27 -16.91 -13.54
N GLU A 137 8.42 -16.70 -12.22
CA GLU A 137 9.70 -16.54 -11.52
C GLU A 137 10.57 -15.34 -11.97
N LYS A 138 9.99 -14.41 -12.75
CA LYS A 138 10.62 -13.14 -13.13
C LYS A 138 10.09 -12.01 -12.27
N ALA A 139 10.99 -11.28 -11.63
CA ALA A 139 10.64 -10.09 -10.87
C ALA A 139 10.17 -8.99 -11.82
N ILE A 140 9.07 -8.33 -11.47
CA ILE A 140 8.45 -7.30 -12.30
C ILE A 140 8.01 -6.07 -11.50
N TRP A 141 7.85 -4.96 -12.21
CA TRP A 141 7.02 -3.84 -11.80
C TRP A 141 5.69 -3.90 -12.57
N GLU A 142 4.56 -4.00 -11.87
CA GLU A 142 3.25 -3.76 -12.46
C GLU A 142 2.89 -2.28 -12.29
N VAL A 143 2.64 -1.59 -13.41
CA VAL A 143 2.19 -0.20 -13.45
C VAL A 143 0.75 -0.18 -13.95
N THR A 144 -0.15 0.42 -13.16
CA THR A 144 -1.55 0.63 -13.54
C THR A 144 -1.77 2.12 -13.80
N TYR A 145 -2.38 2.47 -14.92
CA TYR A 145 -2.62 3.87 -15.30
C TYR A 145 -3.93 4.07 -16.07
N LEU A 146 -4.37 5.33 -16.13
CA LEU A 146 -5.50 5.80 -16.92
C LEU A 146 -5.01 6.60 -18.13
N THR A 147 -5.65 6.41 -19.29
CA THR A 147 -5.51 7.30 -20.45
C THR A 147 -6.40 8.53 -20.30
N GLY A 148 -6.20 9.55 -21.13
CA GLY A 148 -7.04 10.76 -21.15
C GLY A 148 -8.53 10.51 -21.43
N ASN A 149 -8.88 9.33 -21.94
CA ASN A 149 -10.26 8.92 -22.18
C ASN A 149 -10.86 8.14 -20.99
N GLY A 150 -10.11 7.99 -19.90
CA GLY A 150 -10.52 7.26 -18.70
C GLY A 150 -10.32 5.74 -18.74
N ASN A 151 -9.71 5.19 -19.81
CA ASN A 151 -9.52 3.75 -19.93
C ASN A 151 -8.43 3.24 -18.98
N LEU A 152 -8.64 2.09 -18.36
CA LEU A 152 -7.71 1.48 -17.42
C LEU A 152 -6.72 0.55 -18.14
N ASN A 153 -5.44 0.67 -17.80
CA ASN A 153 -4.35 -0.07 -18.43
C ASN A 153 -3.39 -0.62 -17.38
N TYR A 154 -2.85 -1.82 -17.63
CA TYR A 154 -1.87 -2.51 -16.80
C TYR A 154 -0.65 -2.87 -17.65
N VAL A 155 0.55 -2.57 -17.16
CA VAL A 155 1.79 -2.91 -17.85
C VAL A 155 2.76 -3.56 -16.86
N ASN A 156 3.26 -4.75 -17.20
CA ASN A 156 4.30 -5.44 -16.47
C ASN A 156 5.65 -5.13 -17.13
N LEU A 157 6.53 -4.46 -16.39
CA LEU A 157 7.91 -4.20 -16.77
C LEU A 157 8.84 -5.18 -16.05
N SER A 158 9.86 -5.68 -16.76
CA SER A 158 10.96 -6.42 -16.16
C SER A 158 11.63 -5.60 -15.06
N PHE A 159 11.82 -6.18 -13.88
CA PHE A 159 12.55 -5.52 -12.79
C PHE A 159 14.00 -5.21 -13.18
N GLU A 160 14.63 -6.08 -13.97
CA GLU A 160 16.07 -6.01 -14.23
C GLU A 160 16.43 -4.87 -15.17
N ASP A 161 15.68 -4.73 -16.28
CA ASP A 161 16.02 -3.80 -17.37
C ASP A 161 14.85 -2.90 -17.80
N GLY A 162 13.67 -3.04 -17.19
CA GLY A 162 12.51 -2.20 -17.50
C GLY A 162 11.80 -2.52 -18.80
N LYS A 163 12.16 -3.60 -19.51
CA LYS A 163 11.46 -4.00 -20.74
C LYS A 163 10.01 -4.37 -20.45
N VAL A 164 9.11 -3.95 -21.34
CA VAL A 164 7.71 -4.36 -21.31
C VAL A 164 7.63 -5.88 -21.57
N LEU A 165 7.01 -6.61 -20.64
CA LEU A 165 6.80 -8.05 -20.74
C LEU A 165 5.36 -8.39 -21.15
N HIS A 166 4.39 -7.67 -20.58
CA HIS A 166 2.98 -7.88 -20.85
C HIS A 166 2.21 -6.58 -20.62
N SER A 167 1.14 -6.37 -21.37
CA SER A 167 0.24 -5.22 -21.22
C SER A 167 -1.20 -5.63 -21.48
N ILE A 168 -2.11 -5.13 -20.64
CA ILE A 168 -3.55 -5.20 -20.84
C ILE A 168 -4.04 -3.76 -20.98
N GLU A 169 -4.66 -3.46 -22.12
CA GLU A 169 -5.03 -2.09 -22.48
C GLU A 169 -6.53 -1.95 -22.69
N ASN A 170 -7.03 -0.74 -22.45
CA ASN A 170 -8.41 -0.33 -22.72
C ASN A 170 -9.50 -1.12 -21.97
N LEU A 171 -9.32 -1.33 -20.67
CA LEU A 171 -10.36 -1.82 -19.76
C LEU A 171 -11.34 -0.73 -19.32
#